data_AF-A0A409WD16-F1
#
_entry.id   AF-A0A409WD16-F1
#
_cell.length_a   1.000
_cell.length_b   1.000
_cell.length_c   1.000
_cell.angle_alpha   90.00
_cell.angle_beta   90.00
_cell.angle_gamma   90.00
#
_symmetry.space_group_name_H-M   'P 1'
#
loop_
_entity.id
_entity.type
_entity.pdbx_description
1 polymer ?
#
loop_
_entity_poly.entity_id
_entity_poly.type
_entity_poly.pdbx_seq_one_letter_code
_entity_poly.pdbx_strand_id
1 'polypeptide(L)'
;MLGNIFASENRVLNAVSSISGAGQAMEGVGDLRALFKELSARLEDGWQLGSDHLATLRKIAQDQIVKPMQVNFKKLNGAIEKEAYAHPDMYGFSIIVGRPVRELRLRSVAKRIASNVRNSFCQDLRDSIMPNSCKTLEAFSLSMCMKYRMGGTAGMKVDKIYVVKFALLRRFAYENISLLVAAEEPLEDDDGTGSSPAEGTRKRKKTKGGRMPDGEDFWSKVDEWFDAEIKKRKLTSLLDASWRIFVDETFQNDHQRFGSPDNEGSFFQSSMIPSTSAPALSALTSSSQSVSTSQPSPVSVSMAADITQSFITAANGQ
;
A
#
# COMPACT_ATOMS: atom_id res chain seq x y z
N MET A 1 -19.17 19.85 -18.35
CA MET A 1 -19.89 19.49 -19.59
C MET A 1 -20.58 18.11 -19.56
N LEU A 2 -20.63 17.38 -18.44
CA LEU A 2 -21.29 16.06 -18.38
C LEU A 2 -22.79 16.11 -17.97
N GLY A 3 -23.28 17.26 -17.47
CA GLY A 3 -24.68 17.43 -17.05
C GLY A 3 -25.73 17.36 -18.17
N ASN A 4 -25.32 17.52 -19.44
CA ASN A 4 -26.25 17.50 -20.58
C ASN A 4 -26.61 16.09 -21.07
N ILE A 5 -25.80 15.06 -20.75
CA ILE A 5 -26.05 13.70 -21.26
C ILE A 5 -27.20 13.05 -20.47
N PHE A 6 -27.21 13.16 -19.14
CA PHE A 6 -28.30 12.61 -18.31
C PHE A 6 -29.64 13.35 -18.51
N ALA A 7 -29.59 14.66 -18.78
CA ALA A 7 -30.79 15.42 -19.14
C ALA A 7 -31.42 14.94 -20.46
N SER A 8 -30.61 14.39 -21.38
CA SER A 8 -31.09 13.84 -22.65
C SER A 8 -31.78 12.48 -22.49
N GLU A 9 -31.27 11.57 -21.64
CA GLU A 9 -31.90 10.28 -21.35
C GLU A 9 -33.29 10.46 -20.73
N ASN A 10 -33.43 11.36 -19.74
CA ASN A 10 -34.74 11.64 -19.14
C ASN A 10 -35.71 12.33 -20.11
N ARG A 11 -35.22 13.15 -21.06
CA ARG A 11 -36.07 13.74 -22.10
C ARG A 11 -36.59 12.69 -23.08
N VAL A 12 -35.77 11.71 -23.47
CA VAL A 12 -36.20 10.62 -24.36
C VAL A 12 -37.23 9.74 -23.67
N LEU A 13 -37.01 9.35 -22.41
CA LEU A 13 -37.98 8.56 -21.63
C LEU A 13 -39.31 9.30 -21.41
N ASN A 14 -39.27 10.61 -21.15
CA ASN A 14 -40.48 11.43 -21.02
C ASN A 14 -41.20 11.66 -22.35
N ALA A 15 -40.47 11.83 -23.45
CA ALA A 15 -41.06 11.94 -24.79
C ALA A 15 -41.79 10.64 -25.19
N VAL A 16 -41.17 9.48 -24.94
CA VAL A 16 -41.79 8.17 -25.18
C VAL A 16 -43.00 7.93 -24.28
N SER A 17 -43.01 8.49 -23.07
CA SER A 17 -44.15 8.38 -22.14
C SER A 17 -45.34 9.26 -22.53
N SER A 18 -45.07 10.41 -23.16
CA SER A 18 -46.10 11.34 -23.63
C SER A 18 -46.88 10.80 -24.85
N ILE A 19 -46.30 9.86 -25.60
CA ILE A 19 -46.92 9.24 -26.78
C ILE A 19 -47.94 8.15 -26.39
N SER A 20 -47.85 7.58 -25.18
CA SER A 20 -48.75 6.50 -24.72
C SER A 20 -50.17 6.96 -24.31
N GLY A 21 -50.49 8.26 -24.38
CA GLY A 21 -51.80 8.79 -24.00
C GLY A 21 -52.92 8.66 -25.04
N ALA A 22 -52.60 8.26 -26.28
CA ALA A 22 -53.60 8.03 -27.34
C ALA A 22 -53.92 6.52 -27.43
N GLY A 23 -55.07 6.14 -26.88
CA GLY A 23 -55.45 4.75 -26.67
C GLY A 23 -55.68 3.93 -27.93
N GLN A 24 -55.38 2.62 -27.78
CA GLN A 24 -55.98 1.50 -28.50
C GLN A 24 -55.54 1.26 -29.97
N ALA A 25 -54.24 1.06 -30.23
CA ALA A 25 -53.76 0.26 -31.39
C ALA A 25 -52.24 -0.05 -31.39
N MET A 26 -51.58 -0.31 -30.25
CA MET A 26 -50.12 -0.59 -30.27
C MET A 26 -49.70 -1.74 -29.36
N GLU A 27 -50.07 -2.97 -29.74
CA GLU A 27 -49.38 -4.19 -29.27
C GLU A 27 -47.87 -4.17 -29.61
N GLY A 28 -47.42 -3.33 -30.56
CA GLY A 28 -46.00 -3.18 -30.91
C GLY A 28 -45.18 -2.20 -30.04
N VAL A 29 -45.78 -1.34 -29.21
CA VAL A 29 -45.00 -0.36 -28.39
C VAL A 29 -44.45 -0.96 -27.10
N GLY A 30 -45.08 -2.02 -26.58
CA GLY A 30 -44.54 -2.80 -25.47
C GLY A 30 -43.18 -3.41 -25.81
N ASP A 31 -43.02 -3.86 -27.06
CA ASP A 31 -41.80 -4.50 -27.56
C ASP A 31 -40.63 -3.51 -27.65
N LEU A 32 -40.88 -2.26 -28.07
CA LEU A 32 -39.82 -1.25 -28.20
C LEU A 32 -39.23 -0.86 -26.83
N ARG A 33 -40.05 -0.73 -25.77
CA ARG A 33 -39.56 -0.43 -24.42
C ARG A 33 -38.73 -1.60 -23.86
N ALA A 34 -39.16 -2.83 -24.11
CA ALA A 34 -38.41 -4.02 -23.73
C ALA A 34 -37.04 -4.06 -24.44
N LEU A 35 -37.02 -3.78 -25.75
CA LEU A 35 -35.80 -3.72 -26.55
C LEU A 35 -34.83 -2.63 -26.06
N PHE A 36 -35.32 -1.43 -25.73
CA PHE A 36 -34.44 -0.38 -25.17
C PHE A 36 -33.88 -0.75 -23.80
N LYS A 37 -34.68 -1.40 -22.95
CA LYS A 37 -34.22 -1.90 -21.65
C LYS A 37 -33.15 -2.98 -21.83
N GLU A 38 -33.34 -3.90 -22.77
CA GLU A 38 -32.35 -4.93 -23.10
C GLU A 38 -31.08 -4.32 -23.68
N LEU A 39 -31.19 -3.38 -24.61
CA LEU A 39 -30.04 -2.67 -25.19
C LEU A 39 -29.26 -1.92 -24.11
N SER A 40 -29.96 -1.22 -23.22
CA SER A 40 -29.36 -0.53 -22.08
C SER A 40 -28.61 -1.52 -21.17
N ALA A 41 -29.23 -2.66 -20.83
CA ALA A 41 -28.59 -3.70 -20.05
C ALA A 41 -27.32 -4.25 -20.73
N ARG A 42 -27.38 -4.54 -22.04
CA ARG A 42 -26.20 -5.01 -22.81
C ARG A 42 -25.09 -3.97 -22.88
N LEU A 43 -25.44 -2.68 -23.00
CA LEU A 43 -24.46 -1.59 -22.97
C LEU A 43 -23.82 -1.46 -21.58
N GLU A 44 -24.59 -1.66 -20.51
CA GLU A 44 -24.04 -1.72 -19.15
C GLU A 44 -23.15 -2.95 -18.93
N ASP A 45 -23.50 -4.09 -19.54
CA ASP A 45 -22.69 -5.31 -19.49
C ASP A 45 -21.37 -5.19 -20.29
N GLY A 46 -21.32 -4.35 -21.32
CA GLY A 46 -20.09 -4.06 -22.07
C GLY A 46 -19.17 -3.04 -21.39
N TRP A 47 -19.65 -2.31 -20.38
CA TRP A 47 -18.94 -1.15 -19.84
C TRP A 47 -17.68 -1.54 -19.03
N GLN A 48 -16.52 -0.98 -19.36
CA GLN A 48 -15.27 -1.23 -18.65
C GLN A 48 -14.70 0.05 -18.04
N LEU A 49 -13.87 -0.10 -17.01
CA LEU A 49 -13.12 1.03 -16.47
C LEU A 49 -12.03 1.43 -17.47
N GLY A 50 -12.05 2.68 -17.91
CA GLY A 50 -10.97 3.26 -18.71
C GLY A 50 -9.62 3.29 -17.97
N SER A 51 -8.53 3.41 -18.73
CA SER A 51 -7.15 3.46 -18.23
C SER A 51 -6.94 4.51 -17.13
N ASP A 52 -7.57 5.67 -17.27
CA ASP A 52 -7.43 6.79 -16.33
C ASP A 52 -8.03 6.47 -14.97
N HIS A 53 -9.18 5.77 -14.95
CA HIS A 53 -9.79 5.25 -13.74
C HIS A 53 -8.88 4.21 -13.06
N LEU A 54 -8.27 3.32 -13.84
CA LEU A 54 -7.34 2.30 -13.31
C LEU A 54 -6.09 2.95 -12.70
N ALA A 55 -5.52 3.94 -13.38
CA ALA A 55 -4.37 4.70 -12.87
C ALA A 55 -4.72 5.44 -11.57
N THR A 56 -5.91 6.05 -11.51
CA THR A 56 -6.41 6.77 -10.33
C THR A 56 -6.62 5.82 -9.16
N LEU A 57 -7.28 4.67 -9.36
CA LEU A 57 -7.43 3.63 -8.31
C LEU A 57 -6.08 3.13 -7.80
N ARG A 58 -5.11 2.93 -8.70
CA ARG A 58 -3.76 2.53 -8.31
C ARG A 58 -3.10 3.60 -7.45
N LYS A 59 -3.25 4.88 -7.78
CA LYS A 59 -2.70 5.98 -6.97
C LYS A 59 -3.37 6.08 -5.59
N ILE A 60 -4.69 5.90 -5.52
CA ILE A 60 -5.41 5.81 -4.23
C ILE A 60 -4.88 4.62 -3.42
N ALA A 61 -4.74 3.44 -4.03
CA ALA A 61 -4.23 2.24 -3.36
C ALA A 61 -2.80 2.44 -2.81
N GLN A 62 -1.93 3.05 -3.62
CA GLN A 62 -0.58 3.39 -3.23
C GLN A 62 -0.57 4.39 -2.06
N ASP A 63 -1.42 5.41 -2.05
CA ASP A 63 -1.47 6.36 -0.96
C ASP A 63 -2.00 5.73 0.34
N GLN A 64 -3.06 4.95 0.24
CA GLN A 64 -3.68 4.28 1.40
C GLN A 64 -2.73 3.25 2.05
N ILE A 65 -1.89 2.53 1.29
CA ILE A 65 -0.97 1.54 1.88
C ILE A 65 0.10 2.20 2.77
N VAL A 66 0.56 3.40 2.43
CA VAL A 66 1.55 4.15 3.20
C VAL A 66 0.94 5.11 4.23
N LYS A 67 -0.38 5.31 4.21
CA LYS A 67 -1.08 6.18 5.16
C LYS A 67 -0.70 5.82 6.61
N PRO A 68 -0.26 6.78 7.46
CA PRO A 68 0.35 6.45 8.74
C PRO A 68 -0.54 5.65 9.69
N MET A 69 -1.86 5.91 9.67
CA MET A 69 -2.85 5.23 10.53
C MET A 69 -3.38 3.92 9.93
N GLN A 70 -2.93 3.52 8.73
CA GLN A 70 -3.37 2.28 8.11
C GLN A 70 -2.62 1.09 8.73
N VAL A 71 -3.37 0.30 9.50
CA VAL A 71 -2.91 -0.94 10.15
C VAL A 71 -3.60 -2.21 9.63
N ASN A 72 -4.67 -2.04 8.82
CA ASN A 72 -5.46 -3.15 8.26
C ASN A 72 -5.13 -3.33 6.76
N PHE A 73 -4.06 -4.01 6.44
CA PHE A 73 -3.59 -4.21 5.07
C PHE A 73 -4.48 -5.20 4.29
N LYS A 74 -5.06 -6.23 4.91
CA LYS A 74 -6.00 -7.14 4.21
C LYS A 74 -7.26 -6.44 3.71
N LYS A 75 -7.67 -5.36 4.38
CA LYS A 75 -8.87 -4.56 4.05
C LYS A 75 -8.56 -3.34 3.18
N LEU A 76 -7.38 -3.28 2.55
CA LEU A 76 -6.97 -2.14 1.71
C LEU A 76 -7.96 -1.84 0.58
N ASN A 77 -8.59 -2.86 -0.03
CA ASN A 77 -9.60 -2.67 -1.07
C ASN A 77 -10.81 -1.84 -0.57
N GLY A 78 -11.25 -2.08 0.67
CA GLY A 78 -12.35 -1.31 1.27
C GLY A 78 -11.97 0.15 1.52
N ALA A 79 -10.71 0.43 1.87
CA ALA A 79 -10.20 1.79 2.01
C ALA A 79 -10.13 2.52 0.65
N ILE A 80 -9.71 1.82 -0.40
CA ILE A 80 -9.70 2.36 -1.77
C ILE A 80 -11.11 2.69 -2.24
N GLU A 81 -12.06 1.77 -2.06
CA GLU A 81 -13.48 1.99 -2.38
C GLU A 81 -14.02 3.19 -1.61
N LYS A 82 -13.81 3.25 -0.29
CA LYS A 82 -14.27 4.35 0.56
C LYS A 82 -13.75 5.71 0.07
N GLU A 83 -12.47 5.81 -0.28
CA GLU A 83 -11.86 7.04 -0.80
C GLU A 83 -12.44 7.42 -2.18
N ALA A 84 -12.60 6.44 -3.08
CA ALA A 84 -13.19 6.65 -4.40
C ALA A 84 -14.64 7.17 -4.33
N TYR A 85 -15.44 6.66 -3.39
CA TYR A 85 -16.83 7.11 -3.17
C TYR A 85 -16.93 8.45 -2.42
N ALA A 86 -15.92 8.82 -1.61
CA ALA A 86 -15.92 10.10 -0.90
C ALA A 86 -15.73 11.29 -1.85
N HIS A 87 -14.97 11.11 -2.94
CA HIS A 87 -14.61 12.18 -3.87
C HIS A 87 -14.80 11.78 -5.35
N PRO A 88 -16.02 11.43 -5.77
CA PRO A 88 -16.24 10.88 -7.11
C PRO A 88 -15.94 11.87 -8.23
N ASP A 89 -16.19 13.17 -8.04
CA ASP A 89 -15.90 14.19 -9.05
C ASP A 89 -14.39 14.44 -9.21
N MET A 90 -13.63 14.41 -8.11
CA MET A 90 -12.17 14.59 -8.11
C MET A 90 -11.47 13.47 -8.89
N TYR A 91 -11.96 12.24 -8.75
CA TYR A 91 -11.35 11.05 -9.34
C TYR A 91 -12.01 10.59 -10.66
N GLY A 92 -13.00 11.32 -11.17
CA GLY A 92 -13.73 10.96 -12.39
C GLY A 92 -14.69 9.77 -12.24
N PHE A 93 -15.03 9.37 -11.02
CA PHE A 93 -15.95 8.25 -10.74
C PHE A 93 -17.43 8.64 -10.69
N SER A 94 -17.78 9.90 -11.01
CA SER A 94 -19.18 10.36 -11.01
C SER A 94 -20.10 9.56 -11.93
N ILE A 95 -19.58 8.97 -13.01
CA ILE A 95 -20.35 8.10 -13.91
C ILE A 95 -20.52 6.65 -13.39
N ILE A 96 -19.81 6.29 -12.33
CA ILE A 96 -19.80 4.94 -11.72
C ILE A 96 -20.74 4.93 -10.51
N VAL A 97 -20.64 5.94 -9.66
CA VAL A 97 -21.43 6.04 -8.42
C VAL A 97 -22.93 6.10 -8.75
N GLY A 98 -23.72 5.31 -8.02
CA GLY A 98 -25.16 5.18 -8.21
C GLY A 98 -25.56 4.18 -9.31
N ARG A 99 -24.60 3.52 -9.98
CA ARG A 99 -24.86 2.47 -10.98
C ARG A 99 -24.35 1.10 -10.48
N PRO A 100 -25.23 0.22 -9.95
CA PRO A 100 -24.83 -1.01 -9.25
C PRO A 100 -23.88 -1.93 -10.03
N VAL A 101 -24.12 -2.11 -11.34
CA VAL A 101 -23.27 -2.95 -12.19
C VAL A 101 -21.86 -2.38 -12.32
N ARG A 102 -21.73 -1.05 -12.44
CA ARG A 102 -20.44 -0.37 -12.56
C ARG A 102 -19.69 -0.36 -11.23
N GLU A 103 -20.39 -0.15 -10.13
CA GLU A 103 -19.83 -0.24 -8.78
C GLU A 103 -19.31 -1.65 -8.46
N LEU A 104 -20.02 -2.69 -8.91
CA LEU A 104 -19.55 -4.08 -8.78
C LEU A 104 -18.23 -4.30 -9.54
N ARG A 105 -18.11 -3.75 -10.76
CA ARG A 105 -16.87 -3.80 -11.55
C ARG A 105 -15.74 -3.02 -10.89
N LEU A 106 -16.03 -1.81 -10.40
CA LEU A 106 -15.09 -0.98 -9.64
C LEU A 106 -14.53 -1.75 -8.44
N ARG A 107 -15.39 -2.40 -7.64
CA ARG A 107 -14.99 -3.22 -6.49
C ARG A 107 -14.09 -4.39 -6.88
N SER A 108 -14.42 -5.10 -7.96
CA SER A 108 -13.60 -6.21 -8.46
C SER A 108 -12.19 -5.73 -8.86
N VAL A 109 -12.11 -4.62 -9.60
CA VAL A 109 -10.84 -4.01 -10.00
C VAL A 109 -10.05 -3.48 -8.79
N ALA A 110 -10.71 -2.81 -7.85
CA ALA A 110 -10.09 -2.29 -6.63
C ALA A 110 -9.46 -3.42 -5.80
N LYS A 111 -10.12 -4.59 -5.69
CA LYS A 111 -9.54 -5.79 -5.04
C LYS A 111 -8.26 -6.26 -5.73
N ARG A 112 -8.25 -6.33 -7.07
CA ARG A 112 -7.06 -6.72 -7.85
C ARG A 112 -5.91 -5.74 -7.65
N ILE A 113 -6.18 -4.44 -7.80
CA ILE A 113 -5.20 -3.36 -7.60
C ILE A 113 -4.65 -3.39 -6.17
N ALA A 114 -5.51 -3.54 -5.16
CA ALA A 114 -5.09 -3.65 -3.76
C ALA A 114 -4.15 -4.84 -3.54
N SER A 115 -4.40 -5.98 -4.19
CA SER A 115 -3.51 -7.14 -4.13
C SER A 115 -2.15 -6.84 -4.76
N ASN A 116 -2.12 -6.29 -5.97
CA ASN A 116 -0.88 -5.98 -6.68
C ASN A 116 -0.04 -4.93 -5.91
N VAL A 117 -0.66 -3.85 -5.41
CA VAL A 117 0.04 -2.82 -4.62
C VAL A 117 0.62 -3.40 -3.34
N ARG A 118 -0.12 -4.28 -2.64
CA ARG A 118 0.38 -4.98 -1.46
C ARG A 118 1.58 -5.87 -1.77
N ASN A 119 1.54 -6.62 -2.87
CA ASN A 119 2.66 -7.47 -3.26
C ASN A 119 3.89 -6.63 -3.63
N SER A 120 3.71 -5.55 -4.38
CA SER A 120 4.78 -4.61 -4.72
C SER A 120 5.42 -3.99 -3.46
N PHE A 121 4.59 -3.60 -2.50
CA PHE A 121 5.07 -3.00 -1.24
C PHE A 121 5.76 -4.03 -0.33
N CYS A 122 5.28 -5.28 -0.34
CA CYS A 122 5.94 -6.40 0.34
C CYS A 122 7.34 -6.66 -0.23
N GLN A 123 7.47 -6.64 -1.57
CA GLN A 123 8.76 -6.77 -2.24
C GLN A 123 9.71 -5.62 -1.85
N ASP A 124 9.23 -4.37 -1.87
CA ASP A 124 10.06 -3.23 -1.47
C ASP A 124 10.52 -3.34 0.00
N LEU A 125 9.67 -3.82 0.91
CA LEU A 125 10.02 -4.08 2.31
C LEU A 125 11.12 -5.12 2.42
N ARG A 126 10.95 -6.26 1.74
CA ARG A 126 11.95 -7.32 1.68
C ARG A 126 13.28 -6.80 1.15
N ASP A 127 13.27 -6.15 -0.01
CA ASP A 127 14.49 -5.66 -0.65
C ASP A 127 15.23 -4.70 0.30
N SER A 128 14.51 -3.91 1.10
CA SER A 128 15.10 -2.97 2.05
C SER A 128 15.86 -3.59 3.22
N ILE A 129 15.62 -4.88 3.53
CA ILE A 129 16.25 -5.60 4.64
C ILE A 129 17.17 -6.75 4.18
N MET A 130 17.17 -7.07 2.88
CA MET A 130 18.02 -8.12 2.32
C MET A 130 19.48 -7.66 2.22
N PRO A 131 20.49 -8.53 2.47
CA PRO A 131 21.89 -8.12 2.52
C PRO A 131 22.43 -7.44 1.26
N ASN A 132 21.88 -7.76 0.08
CA ASN A 132 22.33 -7.26 -1.22
C ASN A 132 21.63 -5.96 -1.67
N SER A 133 20.53 -5.55 -1.03
CA SER A 133 19.75 -4.37 -1.40
C SER A 133 19.31 -3.55 -0.19
N CYS A 134 19.95 -3.80 0.95
CA CYS A 134 19.67 -3.16 2.22
C CYS A 134 19.71 -1.64 2.11
N LYS A 135 18.77 -0.97 2.77
CA LYS A 135 18.71 0.51 2.82
C LYS A 135 18.67 0.98 4.26
N THR A 136 19.27 2.13 4.53
CA THR A 136 19.03 2.85 5.79
C THR A 136 17.54 3.18 5.93
N LEU A 137 17.05 3.35 7.16
CA LEU A 137 15.65 3.67 7.42
C LEU A 137 15.22 4.97 6.73
N GLU A 138 16.08 5.98 6.70
CA GLU A 138 15.81 7.27 6.06
C GLU A 138 15.69 7.13 4.53
N ALA A 139 16.64 6.42 3.91
CA ALA A 139 16.64 6.19 2.47
C ALA A 139 15.43 5.36 2.03
N PHE A 140 15.11 4.31 2.80
CA PHE A 140 13.92 3.51 2.57
C PHE A 140 12.64 4.36 2.69
N SER A 141 12.49 5.11 3.79
CA SER A 141 11.30 5.94 4.05
C SER A 141 11.07 6.99 2.96
N LEU A 142 12.15 7.63 2.49
CA LEU A 142 12.09 8.58 1.38
C LEU A 142 11.63 7.89 0.09
N SER A 143 12.24 6.74 -0.24
CA SER A 143 11.89 5.98 -1.46
C SER A 143 10.42 5.51 -1.45
N MET A 144 9.92 5.07 -0.30
CA MET A 144 8.51 4.66 -0.15
C MET A 144 7.56 5.84 -0.28
N CYS A 145 7.87 6.98 0.34
CA CYS A 145 7.05 8.18 0.17
C CYS A 145 7.04 8.69 -1.28
N MET A 146 8.18 8.66 -1.97
CA MET A 146 8.27 9.05 -3.38
C MET A 146 7.46 8.11 -4.29
N LYS A 147 7.53 6.79 -4.04
CA LYS A 147 6.88 5.77 -4.88
C LYS A 147 5.37 5.70 -4.65
N TYR A 148 4.92 5.79 -3.40
CA TYR A 148 3.55 5.45 -3.01
C TYR A 148 2.66 6.65 -2.65
N ARG A 149 3.22 7.75 -2.13
CA ARG A 149 2.40 8.89 -1.71
C ARG A 149 1.85 9.65 -2.91
N MET A 150 0.57 10.02 -2.87
CA MET A 150 -0.02 10.87 -3.90
C MET A 150 0.66 12.26 -3.87
N GLY A 151 1.00 12.80 -5.05
CA GLY A 151 1.73 14.07 -5.19
C GLY A 151 3.24 14.01 -4.92
N GLY A 152 3.79 12.86 -4.53
CA GLY A 152 5.22 12.70 -4.26
C GLY A 152 5.73 13.54 -3.09
N THR A 153 7.05 13.71 -2.97
CA THR A 153 7.73 14.45 -1.88
C THR A 153 8.43 15.72 -2.34
N ALA A 154 7.98 16.37 -3.42
CA ALA A 154 8.67 17.51 -4.04
C ALA A 154 9.09 18.57 -3.00
N GLY A 155 10.38 18.56 -2.63
CA GLY A 155 10.98 19.46 -1.64
C GLY A 155 10.61 19.25 -0.16
N MET A 156 9.77 18.27 0.17
CA MET A 156 9.29 18.06 1.54
C MET A 156 10.12 17.04 2.30
N LYS A 157 10.48 17.39 3.55
CA LYS A 157 11.01 16.41 4.51
C LYS A 157 9.95 15.34 4.78
N VAL A 158 10.37 14.08 4.84
CA VAL A 158 9.48 12.97 5.20
C VAL A 158 9.01 13.21 6.64
N ASP A 159 7.69 13.23 6.84
CA ASP A 159 7.13 13.38 8.17
C ASP A 159 7.50 12.15 9.03
N LYS A 160 7.88 12.41 10.29
CA LYS A 160 8.38 11.42 11.24
C LYS A 160 7.41 10.24 11.38
N ILE A 161 6.11 10.50 11.27
CA ILE A 161 5.10 9.45 11.43
C ILE A 161 5.20 8.36 10.33
N TYR A 162 5.64 8.70 9.12
CA TYR A 162 5.91 7.70 8.07
C TYR A 162 7.14 6.89 8.41
N VAL A 163 8.20 7.53 8.89
CA VAL A 163 9.45 6.86 9.31
C VAL A 163 9.15 5.84 10.41
N VAL A 164 8.33 6.22 11.40
CA VAL A 164 7.86 5.31 12.46
C VAL A 164 7.12 4.12 11.86
N LYS A 165 6.14 4.36 10.99
CA LYS A 165 5.39 3.27 10.32
C LYS A 165 6.31 2.32 9.57
N PHE A 166 7.26 2.83 8.79
CA PHE A 166 8.16 2.00 8.01
C PHE A 166 9.16 1.22 8.87
N ALA A 167 9.63 1.79 9.97
CA ALA A 167 10.49 1.07 10.91
C ALA A 167 9.75 -0.10 11.57
N LEU A 168 8.49 0.11 11.98
CA LEU A 168 7.64 -0.95 12.53
C LEU A 168 7.41 -2.09 11.53
N LEU A 169 7.11 -1.74 10.27
CA LEU A 169 6.95 -2.73 9.21
C LEU A 169 8.25 -3.49 8.90
N ARG A 170 9.41 -2.80 8.86
CA ARG A 170 10.72 -3.43 8.68
C ARG A 170 11.08 -4.36 9.83
N ARG A 171 10.79 -3.97 11.07
CA ARG A 171 10.97 -4.83 12.25
C ARG A 171 10.16 -6.11 12.11
N PHE A 172 8.87 -5.99 11.85
CA PHE A 172 8.00 -7.16 11.65
C PHE A 172 8.50 -8.05 10.50
N ALA A 173 8.83 -7.45 9.36
CA ALA A 173 9.33 -8.15 8.18
C ALA A 173 10.63 -8.92 8.47
N TYR A 174 11.55 -8.32 9.21
CA TYR A 174 12.80 -8.98 9.61
C TYR A 174 12.56 -10.13 10.60
N GLU A 175 11.68 -9.96 11.58
CA GLU A 175 11.34 -11.01 12.53
C GLU A 175 10.62 -12.20 11.85
N ASN A 176 10.04 -11.98 10.68
CA ASN A 176 9.24 -12.96 9.93
C ASN A 176 9.72 -13.14 8.48
N ILE A 177 11.04 -13.19 8.24
CA ILE A 177 11.64 -13.30 6.89
C ILE A 177 11.09 -14.49 6.10
N SER A 178 10.77 -15.61 6.74
CA SER A 178 10.20 -16.79 6.07
C SER A 178 8.89 -16.48 5.33
N LEU A 179 8.06 -15.57 5.87
CA LEU A 179 6.81 -15.15 5.25
C LEU A 179 7.06 -14.28 4.01
N LEU A 180 8.11 -13.45 4.01
CA LEU A 180 8.49 -12.63 2.85
C LEU A 180 9.02 -13.48 1.69
N VAL A 181 9.75 -14.56 1.99
CA VAL A 181 10.25 -15.48 0.97
C VAL A 181 9.08 -16.27 0.36
N ALA A 182 8.14 -16.72 1.18
CA ALA A 182 6.94 -17.42 0.70
C ALA A 182 6.02 -16.53 -0.16
N ALA A 183 6.02 -15.21 0.05
CA ALA A 183 5.21 -14.26 -0.71
C ALA A 183 5.74 -13.97 -2.14
N GLU A 184 6.96 -14.39 -2.48
CA GLU A 184 7.61 -14.06 -3.75
C GLU A 184 7.10 -14.88 -4.94
N GLU A 185 6.33 -15.98 -4.74
CA GLU A 185 5.85 -16.76 -5.88
C GLU A 185 5.05 -15.86 -6.84
N PRO A 186 5.61 -15.57 -8.03
CA PRO A 186 5.10 -14.50 -8.86
C PRO A 186 3.71 -14.87 -9.32
N LEU A 187 2.74 -14.05 -8.94
CA LEU A 187 1.46 -14.01 -9.61
C LEU A 187 1.77 -13.52 -11.01
N GLU A 188 1.77 -14.44 -11.97
CA GLU A 188 1.64 -14.11 -13.38
C GLU A 188 0.36 -13.29 -13.48
N ASP A 189 0.50 -11.95 -13.42
CA ASP A 189 -0.55 -10.99 -13.71
C ASP A 189 -0.85 -11.17 -15.20
N ASP A 190 -1.67 -12.18 -15.49
CA ASP A 190 -2.38 -12.34 -16.75
C ASP A 190 -3.34 -11.16 -16.83
N ASP A 191 -2.81 -10.02 -17.24
CA ASP A 191 -3.54 -8.78 -17.52
C ASP A 191 -4.28 -8.97 -18.85
N GLY A 192 -5.11 -10.02 -18.88
CA GLY A 192 -5.90 -10.54 -19.98
C GLY A 192 -6.87 -9.49 -20.50
N THR A 193 -6.30 -8.54 -21.23
CA THR A 193 -7.01 -7.53 -22.01
C THR A 193 -6.58 -7.76 -23.46
N GLY A 194 -7.10 -8.83 -24.05
CA GLY A 194 -7.37 -8.92 -25.49
C GLY A 194 -6.17 -9.10 -26.43
N SER A 195 -6.05 -10.35 -26.89
CA SER A 195 -5.88 -10.69 -28.31
C SER A 195 -4.58 -10.27 -29.03
N SER A 196 -3.54 -11.07 -28.85
CA SER A 196 -2.74 -11.54 -30.00
C SER A 196 -2.01 -12.85 -29.65
N PRO A 197 -2.18 -13.93 -30.44
CA PRO A 197 -1.45 -15.18 -30.24
C PRO A 197 -0.05 -15.01 -30.85
N ALA A 198 0.91 -14.56 -30.05
CA ALA A 198 2.32 -14.55 -30.44
C ALA A 198 3.05 -15.72 -29.78
N GLU A 199 3.74 -16.45 -30.63
CA GLU A 199 4.20 -17.82 -30.50
C GLU A 199 5.49 -17.92 -29.68
N GLY A 200 5.53 -18.82 -28.69
CA GLY A 200 6.80 -19.45 -28.27
C GLY A 200 7.50 -19.01 -26.98
N THR A 201 6.81 -18.53 -25.94
CA THR A 201 7.47 -18.31 -24.63
C THR A 201 7.50 -19.56 -23.75
N ARG A 202 8.73 -19.91 -23.33
CA ARG A 202 9.08 -21.09 -22.53
C ARG A 202 8.26 -21.11 -21.23
N LYS A 203 7.39 -22.12 -21.08
CA LYS A 203 6.63 -22.40 -19.85
C LYS A 203 7.60 -22.53 -18.67
N ARG A 204 7.64 -21.53 -17.78
CA ARG A 204 8.28 -21.69 -16.47
C ARG A 204 7.55 -22.81 -15.73
N LYS A 205 8.31 -23.78 -15.20
CA LYS A 205 7.80 -24.91 -14.45
C LYS A 205 7.17 -24.35 -13.17
N LYS A 206 5.84 -24.21 -13.14
CA LYS A 206 5.08 -23.87 -11.92
C LYS A 206 5.50 -24.84 -10.83
N THR A 207 6.26 -24.35 -9.85
CA THR A 207 6.41 -25.03 -8.57
C THR A 207 5.01 -25.23 -8.00
N LYS A 208 4.73 -26.41 -7.45
CA LYS A 208 3.42 -26.76 -6.89
C LYS A 208 3.23 -26.04 -5.53
N GLY A 209 3.33 -24.71 -5.51
CA GLY A 209 2.92 -23.90 -4.38
C GLY A 209 1.41 -23.97 -4.25
N GLY A 210 0.94 -24.69 -3.23
CA GLY A 210 -0.47 -24.66 -2.86
C GLY A 210 -0.87 -23.25 -2.45
N ARG A 211 -2.15 -22.90 -2.64
CA ARG A 211 -2.68 -21.64 -2.14
C ARG A 211 -2.48 -21.60 -0.61
N MET A 212 -1.73 -20.61 -0.12
CA MET A 212 -1.48 -20.43 1.31
C MET A 212 -2.83 -20.31 2.04
N PRO A 213 -3.03 -20.99 3.19
CA PRO A 213 -4.24 -20.85 3.99
C PRO A 213 -4.52 -19.38 4.31
N ASP A 214 -5.79 -19.00 4.31
CA ASP A 214 -6.17 -17.63 4.68
C ASP A 214 -5.79 -17.38 6.15
N GLY A 215 -5.16 -16.24 6.42
CA GLY A 215 -4.63 -15.92 7.75
C GLY A 215 -3.14 -16.25 7.95
N GLU A 216 -2.56 -17.10 7.11
CA GLU A 216 -1.12 -17.43 7.16
C GLU A 216 -0.27 -16.56 6.23
N ASP A 217 -0.91 -15.80 5.33
CA ASP A 217 -0.20 -14.87 4.46
C ASP A 217 0.42 -13.69 5.23
N PHE A 218 1.50 -13.14 4.67
CA PHE A 218 2.27 -12.05 5.27
C PHE A 218 1.39 -10.91 5.78
N TRP A 219 0.42 -10.44 4.98
CA TRP A 219 -0.41 -9.29 5.36
C TRP A 219 -1.41 -9.62 6.47
N SER A 220 -1.93 -10.85 6.53
CA SER A 220 -2.74 -11.28 7.67
C SER A 220 -1.94 -11.29 8.97
N LYS A 221 -0.67 -11.71 8.91
CA LYS A 221 0.22 -11.71 10.09
C LYS A 221 0.64 -10.30 10.51
N VAL A 222 0.84 -9.38 9.56
CA VAL A 222 1.04 -7.96 9.86
C VAL A 222 -0.19 -7.38 10.58
N ASP A 223 -1.40 -7.64 10.08
CA ASP A 223 -2.65 -7.14 10.69
C ASP A 223 -2.82 -7.69 12.12
N GLU A 224 -2.61 -9.00 12.32
CA GLU A 224 -2.65 -9.66 13.63
C GLU A 224 -1.64 -9.05 14.61
N TRP A 225 -0.41 -8.78 14.13
CA TRP A 225 0.64 -8.18 14.94
C TRP A 225 0.32 -6.74 15.36
N PHE A 226 -0.16 -5.91 14.45
CA PHE A 226 -0.59 -4.55 14.79
C PHE A 226 -1.75 -4.57 15.80
N ASP A 227 -2.74 -5.43 15.60
CA ASP A 227 -3.86 -5.57 16.54
C ASP A 227 -3.39 -5.98 17.93
N ALA A 228 -2.41 -6.89 18.03
CA ALA A 228 -1.82 -7.32 19.29
C ALA A 228 -1.05 -6.18 20.00
N GLU A 229 -0.18 -5.47 19.27
CA GLU A 229 0.59 -4.34 19.84
C GLU A 229 -0.30 -3.16 20.22
N ILE A 230 -1.34 -2.86 19.44
CA ILE A 230 -2.36 -1.85 19.76
C ILE A 230 -3.07 -2.18 21.07
N LYS A 231 -3.52 -3.43 21.25
CA LYS A 231 -4.19 -3.88 22.49
C LYS A 231 -3.25 -3.83 23.68
N LYS A 232 -2.03 -4.32 23.52
CA LYS A 232 -1.00 -4.38 24.56
C LYS A 232 -0.64 -2.99 25.09
N ARG A 233 -0.55 -2.00 24.20
CA ARG A 233 -0.10 -0.63 24.53
C ARG A 233 -1.23 0.38 24.72
N LYS A 234 -2.49 -0.05 24.55
CA LYS A 234 -3.72 0.77 24.63
C LYS A 234 -3.63 2.00 23.73
N LEU A 235 -3.32 1.79 22.45
CA LEU A 235 -3.04 2.85 21.50
C LEU A 235 -4.23 3.82 21.33
N THR A 236 -3.99 5.11 21.54
CA THR A 236 -4.78 6.20 20.94
C THR A 236 -4.06 6.84 19.75
N SER A 237 -2.73 6.95 19.80
CA SER A 237 -1.88 7.51 18.75
C SER A 237 -0.48 6.88 18.73
N LEU A 238 0.12 6.72 17.55
CA LEU A 238 1.50 6.15 17.40
C LEU A 238 2.57 7.04 18.04
N LEU A 239 2.22 8.28 18.39
CA LEU A 239 3.10 9.25 19.05
C LEU A 239 2.95 9.25 20.58
N ASP A 240 2.10 8.39 21.14
CA ASP A 240 1.90 8.31 22.59
C ASP A 240 3.18 7.84 23.30
N ALA A 241 3.36 8.29 24.55
CA ALA A 241 4.56 7.99 25.33
C ALA A 241 4.84 6.48 25.49
N SER A 242 3.79 5.65 25.52
CA SER A 242 3.90 4.19 25.59
C SER A 242 4.48 3.56 24.30
N TRP A 243 4.28 4.22 23.16
CA TRP A 243 4.85 3.84 21.87
C TRP A 243 6.25 4.37 21.69
N ARG A 244 6.54 5.57 22.21
CA ARG A 244 7.85 6.20 22.06
C ARG A 244 9.01 5.27 22.45
N ILE A 245 8.93 4.63 23.63
CA ILE A 245 9.99 3.69 24.08
C ILE A 245 10.19 2.55 23.06
N PHE A 246 9.08 1.98 22.56
CA PHE A 246 9.13 0.88 21.60
C PHE A 246 9.62 1.31 20.21
N VAL A 247 9.24 2.51 19.78
CA VAL A 247 9.69 3.12 18.53
C VAL A 247 11.18 3.44 18.60
N ASP A 248 11.65 4.00 19.71
CA ASP A 248 13.07 4.31 19.95
C ASP A 248 13.91 3.01 19.94
N GLU A 249 13.45 1.96 20.62
CA GLU A 249 14.05 0.62 20.56
C GLU A 249 14.07 0.08 19.12
N THR A 250 12.97 0.25 18.38
CA THR A 250 12.86 -0.19 16.99
C THR A 250 13.85 0.55 16.08
N PHE A 251 14.01 1.86 16.26
CA PHE A 251 14.98 2.67 15.52
C PHE A 251 16.41 2.27 15.85
N GLN A 252 16.73 2.03 17.13
CA GLN A 252 18.05 1.57 17.54
C GLN A 252 18.39 0.22 16.92
N ASN A 253 17.45 -0.73 16.95
CA ASN A 253 17.63 -2.05 16.35
C ASN A 253 17.78 -1.97 14.82
N ASP A 254 17.00 -1.12 14.14
CA ASP A 254 17.12 -0.90 12.69
C ASP A 254 18.48 -0.29 12.34
N HIS A 255 18.91 0.75 13.08
CA HIS A 255 20.19 1.40 12.88
C HIS A 255 21.38 0.45 13.11
N GLN A 256 21.34 -0.38 14.15
CA GLN A 256 22.40 -1.38 14.40
C GLN A 256 22.53 -2.41 13.26
N ARG A 257 21.42 -2.73 12.59
CA ARG A 257 21.39 -3.74 11.51
C ARG A 257 21.70 -3.16 10.14
N PHE A 258 21.24 -1.95 9.88
CA PHE A 258 21.16 -1.38 8.54
C PHE A 258 21.75 0.04 8.43
N GLY A 259 22.32 0.56 9.51
CA GLY A 259 22.81 1.95 9.60
C GLY A 259 24.23 2.18 9.06
N SER A 260 25.01 1.13 8.78
CA SER A 260 26.37 1.29 8.23
C SER A 260 26.32 1.54 6.72
N PRO A 261 26.76 2.73 6.22
CA PRO A 261 26.84 3.00 4.78
C PRO A 261 27.92 2.15 4.07
N ASP A 262 28.89 1.62 4.81
CA ASP A 262 29.95 0.76 4.26
C ASP A 262 29.46 -0.65 3.88
N ASN A 263 28.21 -0.98 4.19
CA ASN A 263 27.63 -2.30 3.92
C ASN A 263 27.18 -2.50 2.46
N GLU A 264 27.34 -1.51 1.58
CA GLU A 264 27.09 -1.70 0.14
C GLU A 264 28.14 -2.58 -0.57
N GLY A 265 29.22 -3.03 0.11
CA GLY A 265 30.29 -3.78 -0.57
C GLY A 265 31.07 -4.87 0.18
N SER A 266 30.88 -5.12 1.48
CA SER A 266 31.85 -5.92 2.27
C SER A 266 31.32 -7.18 2.97
N PHE A 267 30.07 -7.61 2.75
CA PHE A 267 29.51 -8.72 3.55
C PHE A 267 29.68 -10.14 2.97
N PHE A 268 30.29 -10.31 1.79
CA PHE A 268 30.50 -11.65 1.19
C PHE A 268 31.86 -12.32 1.52
N GLN A 269 32.68 -11.76 2.42
CA GLN A 269 34.01 -12.32 2.71
C GLN A 269 34.22 -12.90 4.10
N SER A 270 33.16 -13.30 4.82
CA SER A 270 33.35 -14.05 6.07
C SER A 270 32.29 -15.11 6.29
N SER A 271 32.43 -16.21 5.57
CA SER A 271 32.15 -17.55 6.11
C SER A 271 32.62 -18.62 5.13
N MET A 272 33.91 -18.96 5.17
CA MET A 272 34.36 -20.35 4.98
C MET A 272 35.57 -20.66 5.88
N ILE A 273 35.26 -21.37 6.97
CA ILE A 273 36.02 -22.42 7.67
C ILE A 273 37.38 -22.06 8.33
N PRO A 274 37.52 -22.24 9.65
CA PRO A 274 38.80 -22.24 10.35
C PRO A 274 39.48 -23.62 10.28
N SER A 275 40.77 -23.66 9.94
CA SER A 275 41.60 -24.86 10.04
C SER A 275 43.03 -24.52 10.50
N THR A 276 43.24 -24.73 11.80
CA THR A 276 44.37 -25.45 12.42
C THR A 276 45.79 -24.82 12.47
N SER A 277 46.19 -24.46 13.71
CA SER A 277 47.53 -24.57 14.39
C SER A 277 48.80 -23.98 13.73
N ALA A 278 49.80 -23.38 14.39
CA ALA A 278 50.13 -22.98 15.77
C ALA A 278 51.40 -22.06 15.69
N PRO A 279 52.27 -21.90 16.72
CA PRO A 279 52.47 -20.66 17.48
C PRO A 279 53.80 -19.93 17.22
N ALA A 280 53.88 -18.64 17.57
CA ALA A 280 55.14 -18.01 17.96
C ALA A 280 54.91 -16.80 18.89
N LEU A 281 55.60 -16.85 20.02
CA LEU A 281 55.81 -15.80 21.02
C LEU A 281 56.43 -14.55 20.39
N SER A 282 56.08 -13.35 20.88
CA SER A 282 57.05 -12.33 21.34
C SER A 282 56.39 -11.05 21.89
N ALA A 283 56.82 -10.73 23.12
CA ALA A 283 57.23 -9.42 23.63
C ALA A 283 56.26 -8.21 23.64
N LEU A 284 55.91 -7.85 24.88
CA LEU A 284 55.94 -6.50 25.48
C LEU A 284 56.45 -5.36 24.59
N THR A 285 55.67 -4.27 24.50
CA THR A 285 56.18 -2.90 24.71
C THR A 285 55.04 -1.97 25.09
N SER A 286 55.20 -1.37 26.27
CA SER A 286 54.41 -0.24 26.77
C SER A 286 54.67 1.01 25.94
N SER A 287 53.63 1.81 25.67
CA SER A 287 53.78 3.26 25.55
C SER A 287 52.45 3.97 25.73
N SER A 288 52.43 4.74 26.81
CA SER A 288 51.44 5.74 27.19
C SER A 288 51.34 6.83 26.12
N GLN A 289 50.11 7.22 25.76
CA GLN A 289 49.86 8.58 25.28
C GLN A 289 48.44 9.02 25.67
N SER A 290 48.42 9.96 26.60
CA SER A 290 47.32 10.81 27.01
C SER A 290 46.98 11.80 25.90
N VAL A 291 45.73 11.81 25.42
CA VAL A 291 45.19 12.92 24.61
C VAL A 291 43.80 13.30 25.13
N SER A 292 43.81 14.36 25.94
CA SER A 292 42.96 15.54 25.87
C SER A 292 41.49 15.37 25.49
N THR A 293 40.67 15.28 26.54
CA THR A 293 39.24 15.57 26.60
C THR A 293 38.95 17.00 26.13
N SER A 294 38.16 17.17 25.07
CA SER A 294 37.49 18.43 24.75
C SER A 294 35.98 18.20 24.78
N GLN A 295 35.35 18.83 25.77
CA GLN A 295 33.96 18.73 26.14
C GLN A 295 33.22 19.92 25.51
N PRO A 296 32.29 19.72 24.54
CA PRO A 296 31.39 20.78 24.13
C PRO A 296 30.15 20.84 25.03
N SER A 297 29.86 22.04 25.50
CA SER A 297 28.74 22.42 26.36
C SER A 297 27.36 22.05 25.77
N PRO A 298 26.37 21.71 26.61
CA PRO A 298 25.01 21.42 26.16
C PRO A 298 24.25 22.71 25.84
N VAL A 299 23.89 22.90 24.57
CA VAL A 299 22.92 23.92 24.15
C VAL A 299 21.53 23.41 24.54
N SER A 300 20.96 24.04 25.56
CA SER A 300 19.60 23.78 26.04
C SER A 300 18.60 24.42 25.07
N VAL A 301 18.09 23.66 24.10
CA VAL A 301 16.95 24.09 23.28
C VAL A 301 15.68 23.60 23.97
N SER A 302 15.13 24.48 24.81
CA SER A 302 13.73 24.45 25.22
C SER A 302 12.88 24.79 24.00
N MET A 303 12.13 23.83 23.46
CA MET A 303 11.04 24.12 22.52
C MET A 303 9.74 23.56 23.05
N ALA A 304 8.80 24.50 23.16
CA ALA A 304 7.49 24.39 23.75
C ALA A 304 6.64 23.28 23.12
N ALA A 305 5.88 22.64 23.99
CA ALA A 305 4.68 21.92 23.66
C ALA A 305 3.63 22.92 23.16
N ASP A 306 3.24 22.84 21.88
CA ASP A 306 2.00 23.46 21.43
C ASP A 306 1.52 22.95 20.07
N ILE A 307 1.18 21.66 19.95
CA ILE A 307 0.31 21.17 18.87
C ILE A 307 -0.50 20.00 19.41
N THR A 308 -1.69 20.27 19.97
CA THR A 308 -2.78 19.27 20.07
C THR A 308 -4.11 19.97 20.39
N GLN A 309 -4.65 20.73 19.45
CA GLN A 309 -6.09 20.98 19.40
C GLN A 309 -6.56 21.10 17.96
N SER A 310 -6.97 19.97 17.37
CA SER A 310 -8.10 19.89 16.44
C SER A 310 -8.25 18.44 15.97
N PHE A 311 -9.49 18.00 15.80
CA PHE A 311 -9.92 16.70 15.25
C PHE A 311 -10.17 15.54 16.22
N ILE A 312 -11.13 15.73 17.14
CA ILE A 312 -12.07 14.67 17.53
C ILE A 312 -13.48 15.25 17.53
N THR A 313 -14.15 15.27 16.37
CA THR A 313 -15.62 15.31 16.31
C THR A 313 -16.09 14.77 14.96
N ALA A 314 -16.34 13.46 14.87
CA ALA A 314 -17.31 12.85 13.94
C ALA A 314 -17.25 11.31 14.03
N ALA A 315 -17.74 10.75 15.13
CA ALA A 315 -18.14 9.35 15.19
C ALA A 315 -19.07 9.14 16.39
N ASN A 316 -20.29 9.65 16.28
CA ASN A 316 -21.49 9.16 16.96
C ASN A 316 -22.70 9.88 16.36
N GLY A 317 -23.31 9.24 15.37
CA GLY A 317 -24.60 9.63 14.81
C GLY A 317 -25.29 8.34 14.35
N GLN A 318 -26.40 8.06 15.02
CA GLN A 318 -27.31 6.92 14.82
C GLN A 318 -27.81 6.79 13.38
#